data_AF-A0A8S2P038-F1
#
_entry.id   AF-A0A8S2P038-F1
#
_cell.length_a   1.000
_cell.length_b   1.000
_cell.length_c   1.000
_cell.angle_alpha   90.00
_cell.angle_beta   90.00
_cell.angle_gamma   90.00
#
_symmetry.space_group_name_H-M   'P 1'
#
loop_
_entity.id
_entity.type
_entity.pdbx_description
1 polymer ?
#
loop_
_entity_poly.entity_id
_entity_poly.type
_entity_poly.pdbx_seq_one_letter_code
_entity_poly.pdbx_strand_id
1 'polypeptide(L)' 'IFQFLPKLPREVNNVKYHKWKYSQVIQSYPDKLGCVVLKENPLLVLAGDSFAGESNFEACIEAAIETVKTIGGLFK' A
#
# COMPACT_ATOMS: atom_id res chain seq x y z
N ILE A 1 -11.97 -12.34 -23.00
CA ILE A 1 -11.36 -11.18 -23.70
C ILE A 1 -11.86 -11.04 -25.13
N PHE A 2 -11.86 -12.09 -25.96
CA PHE A 2 -12.31 -12.01 -27.36
C PHE A 2 -13.78 -11.62 -27.55
N GLN A 3 -14.63 -11.85 -26.55
CA GLN A 3 -16.00 -11.31 -26.54
C GLN A 3 -16.01 -9.76 -26.50
N PHE A 4 -15.07 -9.16 -25.76
CA PHE A 4 -14.94 -7.70 -25.62
C PHE A 4 -14.00 -7.10 -26.69
N LEU A 5 -13.04 -7.89 -27.19
CA LEU A 5 -12.03 -7.51 -28.18
C LEU A 5 -11.93 -8.59 -29.28
N PRO A 6 -12.85 -8.61 -30.25
CA PRO A 6 -13.01 -9.74 -31.19
C PRO A 6 -11.91 -9.85 -32.24
N LYS A 7 -11.14 -8.79 -32.47
CA LYS A 7 -10.06 -8.76 -33.47
C LYS A 7 -8.68 -9.10 -32.90
N LEU A 8 -8.59 -9.47 -31.62
CA LEU A 8 -7.29 -9.83 -31.04
C LEU A 8 -6.78 -11.15 -31.64
N PRO A 9 -5.47 -11.29 -31.86
CA PRO A 9 -4.86 -12.57 -32.23
C PRO A 9 -5.16 -13.65 -31.18
N ARG A 10 -5.46 -14.87 -31.62
CA ARG A 10 -5.80 -15.99 -30.71
C ARG A 10 -4.59 -16.55 -29.97
N GLU A 11 -3.43 -16.48 -30.59
CA GLU A 11 -2.19 -16.98 -30.01
C GLU A 11 -1.45 -15.84 -29.33
N VAL A 12 -1.22 -15.99 -28.03
CA VAL A 12 -0.48 -15.03 -27.22
C VAL A 12 0.71 -15.78 -26.63
N ASN A 13 1.90 -15.52 -27.18
CA ASN A 13 3.14 -16.04 -26.64
C ASN A 13 3.59 -15.20 -25.43
N ASN A 14 4.23 -15.83 -24.44
CA ASN A 14 4.79 -15.17 -23.25
C ASN A 14 3.77 -14.49 -22.33
N VAL A 15 2.74 -15.22 -21.89
CA VAL A 15 1.79 -14.71 -20.89
C VAL A 15 2.40 -14.80 -19.48
N LYS A 16 2.56 -13.66 -18.80
CA LYS A 16 2.86 -13.61 -17.37
C LYS A 16 1.58 -13.30 -16.60
N TYR A 17 1.17 -14.23 -15.75
CA TYR A 17 0.09 -14.02 -14.80
C TYR A 17 0.66 -13.63 -13.44
N HIS A 18 0.05 -12.65 -12.80
CA HIS A 18 0.34 -12.30 -11.41
C HIS A 18 -0.95 -12.08 -10.65
N LYS A 19 -1.10 -12.78 -9.52
CA LYS A 19 -2.29 -12.68 -8.67
C LYS A 19 -2.00 -11.77 -7.48
N TRP A 20 -2.66 -10.63 -7.45
CA TRP A 20 -2.66 -9.74 -6.30
C TRP A 20 -3.82 -10.10 -5.37
N LYS A 21 -3.55 -10.83 -4.28
CA LYS A 21 -4.58 -11.15 -3.27
C LYS A 21 -5.06 -9.89 -2.54
N TYR A 22 -4.17 -8.94 -2.32
CA TYR A 22 -4.44 -7.62 -1.75
C TYR A 22 -3.90 -6.59 -2.75
N SER A 23 -4.74 -6.22 -3.73
CA SER A 23 -4.31 -5.36 -4.85
C SER A 23 -4.28 -3.88 -4.50
N GLN A 24 -5.21 -3.44 -3.66
CA GLN A 24 -5.32 -2.06 -3.20
C GLN A 24 -6.10 -2.00 -1.88
N VAL A 25 -5.76 -1.04 -1.05
CA VAL A 25 -6.53 -0.63 0.12
C VAL A 25 -7.74 0.15 -0.36
N ILE A 26 -8.92 -0.38 -0.08
CA ILE A 26 -10.20 0.28 -0.38
C ILE A 26 -10.64 1.14 0.82
N GLN A 27 -10.32 0.66 2.02
CA GLN A 27 -10.61 1.34 3.27
C GLN A 27 -9.33 1.40 4.09
N SER A 28 -8.72 2.57 4.10
CA SER A 28 -7.53 2.86 4.89
C SER A 28 -7.87 2.83 6.38
N TYR A 29 -6.85 2.62 7.20
CA TYR A 29 -6.94 2.80 8.64
C TYR A 29 -7.50 4.21 8.95
N PRO A 30 -8.41 4.33 9.93
CA PRO A 30 -9.00 5.62 10.29
C PRO A 30 -7.93 6.70 10.55
N ASP A 31 -8.27 7.96 10.29
CA ASP A 31 -7.45 9.13 10.59
C ASP A 31 -6.13 9.28 9.79
N LYS A 32 -5.79 8.34 8.90
CA LYS A 32 -4.72 8.46 7.88
C LYS A 32 -3.39 9.01 8.44
N LEU A 33 -2.97 8.48 9.58
CA LEU A 33 -1.81 8.99 10.33
C LEU A 33 -0.45 8.64 9.70
N GLY A 34 -0.40 7.95 8.55
CA GLY A 34 0.83 7.41 7.96
C GLY A 34 1.39 6.18 8.70
N CYS A 35 1.23 6.12 10.02
CA CYS A 35 1.56 4.98 10.87
C CYS A 35 0.68 4.91 12.13
N VAL A 36 0.78 3.80 12.86
CA VAL A 36 0.16 3.61 14.19
C VAL A 36 1.19 3.03 15.14
N VAL A 37 1.41 3.71 16.28
CA VAL A 37 2.24 3.19 17.37
C VAL A 37 1.38 2.28 18.24
N LEU A 38 1.70 0.98 18.24
CA LEU A 38 1.01 0.00 19.09
C LEU A 38 1.63 -0.08 20.49
N LYS A 39 2.94 0.15 20.59
CA LYS A 39 3.69 0.09 21.84
C LYS A 39 4.96 0.94 21.73
N GLU A 40 5.31 1.65 22.80
CA GLU A 40 6.53 2.45 22.85
C GLU A 40 7.74 1.67 23.42
N ASN A 41 7.51 0.72 24.34
CA ASN A 41 8.58 -0.09 24.93
C ASN A 41 8.21 -1.59 25.11
N PRO A 42 8.78 -2.52 24.31
CA PRO A 42 9.61 -2.23 23.13
C PRO A 42 8.78 -1.54 22.04
N LEU A 43 9.44 -0.72 21.23
CA LEU A 43 8.79 0.04 20.17
C LEU A 43 8.19 -0.91 19.12
N LEU A 44 6.89 -0.74 18.84
CA LEU A 44 6.16 -1.45 17.78
C LEU A 44 5.27 -0.46 17.03
N VAL A 45 5.53 -0.30 15.74
CA VAL A 45 4.83 0.62 14.84
C VAL A 45 4.32 -0.13 13.62
N LEU A 46 3.07 0.12 13.23
CA LEU A 46 2.49 -0.32 11.97
C LEU A 46 2.57 0.82 10.96
N ALA A 47 2.99 0.53 9.72
CA ALA A 47 3.10 1.50 8.64
C ALA A 47 2.85 0.83 7.28
N GLY A 48 2.75 1.64 6.23
CA GLY A 48 2.57 1.18 4.85
C GLY A 48 1.22 1.58 4.26
N ASP A 49 0.87 0.94 3.13
CA ASP A 49 -0.24 1.33 2.26
C ASP A 49 -1.58 1.51 2.99
N SER A 50 -1.88 0.65 3.96
CA SER A 50 -3.12 0.74 4.74
C SER A 50 -3.24 2.00 5.60
N PHE A 51 -2.15 2.73 5.83
CA PHE A 51 -2.11 3.94 6.66
C PHE A 51 -1.87 5.21 5.82
N ALA A 52 -1.66 5.04 4.52
CA ALA A 52 -1.35 6.12 3.58
C ALA A 52 -2.58 6.91 3.09
N GLY A 53 -3.79 6.43 3.39
CA GLY A 53 -5.03 7.08 2.98
C GLY A 53 -5.47 6.72 1.56
N GLU A 54 -4.53 6.62 0.61
CA GLU A 54 -4.73 6.17 -0.76
C GLU A 54 -3.70 5.11 -1.17
N SER A 55 -4.10 4.14 -1.99
CA SER A 55 -3.17 3.13 -2.53
C SER A 55 -2.44 3.61 -3.77
N ASN A 56 -1.55 4.58 -3.58
CA ASN A 56 -0.71 5.09 -4.65
C ASN A 56 0.73 5.34 -4.15
N PHE A 57 1.62 5.59 -5.10
CA PHE A 57 3.04 5.76 -4.83
C PHE A 57 3.36 6.97 -3.93
N GLU A 58 2.71 8.11 -4.18
CA GLU A 58 2.97 9.35 -3.43
C GLU A 58 2.52 9.21 -1.98
N ALA A 59 1.32 8.69 -1.77
CA ALA A 59 0.76 8.44 -0.45
C ALA A 59 1.67 7.50 0.37
N CYS A 60 2.29 6.50 -0.27
CA CYS A 60 3.27 5.63 0.40
C CYS A 60 4.54 6.37 0.83
N ILE A 61 5.02 7.35 0.04
CA ILE A 61 6.16 8.20 0.42
C ILE A 61 5.79 9.06 1.62
N GLU A 62 4.65 9.74 1.56
CA GLU A 62 4.17 10.59 2.65
C GLU A 62 4.01 9.81 3.95
N ALA A 63 3.39 8.63 3.89
CA ALA A 63 3.22 7.74 5.04
C ALA A 63 4.57 7.30 5.64
N ALA A 64 5.56 6.99 4.79
CA ALA A 64 6.90 6.61 5.24
C ALA A 64 7.62 7.78 5.93
N ILE A 65 7.53 8.99 5.38
CA ILE A 65 8.09 10.20 6.00
C ILE A 65 7.46 10.44 7.37
N GLU A 66 6.13 10.32 7.46
CA GLU A 66 5.41 10.52 8.72
C GLU A 66 5.80 9.47 9.76
N THR A 67 5.94 8.21 9.35
CA THR A 67 6.43 7.12 10.21
C THR A 67 7.78 7.46 10.84
N VAL A 68 8.73 7.96 10.04
CA VAL A 68 10.07 8.32 10.54
C VAL A 68 9.99 9.49 11.52
N LYS A 69 9.16 10.49 11.27
CA LYS A 69 8.96 11.62 12.20
C LYS A 69 8.36 11.14 13.52
N THR A 70 7.33 10.29 13.49
CA THR A 70 6.69 9.74 14.69
C THR A 70 7.71 8.97 15.52
N ILE A 71 8.45 8.05 14.90
CA ILE A 71 9.49 7.28 15.59
C ILE A 71 10.57 8.20 16.16
N GLY A 72 11.06 9.16 15.38
CA GLY A 72 12.08 10.12 15.84
C GLY A 72 11.62 11.01 16.98
N GLY A 73 10.32 11.26 17.11
CA GLY A 73 9.72 11.98 18.24
C GLY A 73 9.72 11.19 19.55
N LEU A 74 9.64 9.86 19.48
CA LEU A 74 9.58 8.97 20.65
C LEU A 74 10.94 8.72 21.32
N PHE A 75 12.04 9.06 20.65
CA PHE A 75 13.41 8.91 21.15
C PHE A 75 14.01 10.22 21.71
N LYS A 76 13.21 11.29 21.79
CA LYS A 76 13.60 12.56 22.42
C LYS A 76 13.16 12.57 23.88
#